data_AF-A0A374R291-F1
#
_entry.id   AF-A0A374R291-F1
#
_cell.length_a   1.000
_cell.length_b   1.000
_cell.length_c   1.000
_cell.angle_alpha   90.00
_cell.angle_beta   90.00
_cell.angle_gamma   90.00
#
_symmetry.space_group_name_H-M   'P 1'
#
loop_
_entity.id
_entity.type
_entity.pdbx_description
1 polymer ?
#
loop_
_entity_poly.entity_id
_entity_poly.type
_entity_poly.pdbx_seq_one_letter_code
_entity_poly.pdbx_strand_id
1 'polypeptide(L)' 'MEKTDIRNKIGLRIKALRHNQGITQSRFATMINLNRSYLADIEMGNRNFGVDTLTKIVEGFGITFEEFFSDM' A
#
# COMPACT_ATOMS: atom_id res chain seq x y z
N MET A 1 2.62 13.58 -13.34
CA MET A 1 1.77 12.60 -14.06
C MET A 1 0.37 12.66 -13.48
N GLU A 2 -0.65 12.60 -14.33
CA GLU A 2 -2.04 12.47 -13.91
C GLU A 2 -2.23 11.17 -13.12
N LYS A 3 -2.99 11.21 -12.03
CA LYS A 3 -3.31 10.02 -11.20
C LYS A 3 -4.57 9.35 -11.73
N THR A 4 -4.59 8.02 -11.77
CA THR A 4 -5.80 7.27 -12.10
C THR A 4 -6.65 7.06 -10.85
N ASP A 5 -7.97 6.95 -11.02
CA ASP A 5 -8.91 6.63 -9.93
C ASP A 5 -8.47 5.35 -9.18
N ILE A 6 -8.08 4.32 -9.93
CA ILE A 6 -7.62 3.05 -9.35
C ILE A 6 -6.38 3.20 -8.46
N ARG A 7 -5.42 4.07 -8.80
CA ARG A 7 -4.24 4.30 -7.95
C ARG A 7 -4.60 4.96 -6.63
N ASN A 8 -5.55 5.88 -6.63
CA ASN A 8 -6.05 6.49 -5.40
C ASN A 8 -6.77 5.45 -4.53
N LYS A 9 -7.63 4.60 -5.11
CA LYS A 9 -8.32 3.53 -4.39
C LYS A 9 -7.36 2.54 -3.75
N ILE A 10 -6.36 2.07 -4.49
CA ILE A 10 -5.33 1.17 -3.97
C ILE A 10 -4.53 1.85 -2.85
N GLY A 11 -4.09 3.10 -3.04
CA GLY A 11 -3.37 3.85 -2.00
C GLY A 11 -4.18 4.01 -0.70
N LEU A 12 -5.48 4.30 -0.83
CA LEU A 12 -6.39 4.39 0.32
C LEU A 12 -6.61 3.02 1.00
N ARG A 13 -6.72 1.92 0.23
CA ARG A 13 -6.82 0.56 0.79
C ARG A 13 -5.58 0.20 1.60
N ILE A 14 -4.38 0.48 1.09
CA ILE A 14 -3.10 0.26 1.80
C ILE A 14 -3.08 1.06 3.10
N LYS A 15 -3.45 2.34 3.03
CA LYS A 15 -3.52 3.21 4.22
C LYS A 15 -4.50 2.65 5.25
N ALA A 16 -5.69 2.22 4.83
CA ALA A 16 -6.71 1.67 5.71
C ALA A 16 -6.23 0.39 6.42
N LEU A 17 -5.67 -0.58 5.68
CA LEU A 17 -5.09 -1.81 6.25
C LEU A 17 -4.00 -1.48 7.27
N ARG A 18 -3.12 -0.53 6.94
CA ARG A 18 -2.06 -0.07 7.85
C ARG A 18 -2.62 0.51 9.15
N HIS A 19 -3.67 1.31 9.07
CA HIS A 19 -4.34 1.87 10.25
C HIS A 19 -5.05 0.79 11.08
N ASN A 20 -5.70 -0.19 10.44
CA ASN A 20 -6.37 -1.30 11.12
C ASN A 20 -5.39 -2.17 11.92
N GLN A 21 -4.15 -2.33 11.45
CA GLN A 21 -3.09 -3.02 12.19
C GLN A 21 -2.35 -2.13 13.20
N GLY A 22 -2.69 -0.84 13.30
CA GLY A 22 -2.05 0.09 14.26
C GLY A 22 -0.56 0.36 13.99
N ILE A 23 -0.08 0.13 12.76
CA ILE A 23 1.35 0.30 12.41
C ILE A 23 1.60 1.66 11.75
N THR A 24 2.75 2.28 12.03
CA THR A 24 3.14 3.54 11.39
C THR A 24 3.67 3.31 9.98
N GLN A 25 3.70 4.36 9.14
CA GLN A 25 4.32 4.29 7.81
C GLN A 25 5.78 3.85 7.88
N SER A 26 6.56 4.39 8.84
CA SER A 26 7.96 4.01 9.02
C SER A 26 8.11 2.53 9.37
N ARG A 27 7.31 2.04 10.32
CA ARG A 27 7.34 0.62 10.72
C ARG A 27 6.99 -0.29 9.55
N PHE A 28 5.90 0.01 8.84
CA PHE A 28 5.46 -0.81 7.72
C PHE A 28 6.48 -0.80 6.59
N ALA A 29 6.98 0.38 6.19
CA ALA A 29 8.01 0.50 5.16
C ALA A 29 9.26 -0.33 5.48
N THR A 30 9.72 -0.33 6.73
CA THR A 30 10.81 -1.20 7.18
C THR A 30 10.47 -2.69 7.05
N MET A 31 9.26 -3.11 7.46
CA MET A 31 8.82 -4.50 7.37
C MET A 31 8.84 -5.04 5.94
N ILE A 32 8.46 -4.22 4.95
CA ILE A 32 8.37 -4.63 3.54
C ILE A 32 9.58 -4.19 2.70
N ASN A 33 10.65 -3.75 3.35
CA ASN A 33 11.88 -3.27 2.73
C ASN A 33 11.64 -2.19 1.65
N LEU A 34 10.84 -1.17 1.99
CA LEU A 34 10.58 0.01 1.17
C LEU A 34 11.04 1.28 1.90
N ASN A 35 11.25 2.35 1.13
CA ASN A 35 11.46 3.67 1.71
C ASN A 35 10.13 4.23 2.25
N ARG A 36 10.17 4.84 3.44
CA ARG A 36 9.00 5.46 4.08
C ARG A 36 8.35 6.56 3.23
N SER A 37 9.12 7.41 2.54
CA SER A 37 8.56 8.44 1.66
C SER A 37 7.91 7.82 0.42
N TYR A 38 8.49 6.75 -0.11
CA TYR A 38 7.90 5.99 -1.22
C TYR A 38 6.56 5.36 -0.82
N LEU A 39 6.47 4.75 0.36
CA LEU A 39 5.20 4.25 0.91
C LEU A 39 4.18 5.39 1.12
N ALA A 40 4.60 6.53 1.65
CA ALA A 40 3.70 7.67 1.84
C ALA A 40 3.13 8.18 0.51
N ASP A 41 3.96 8.27 -0.53
CA ASP A 41 3.51 8.65 -1.86
C ASP A 41 2.57 7.59 -2.48
N ILE A 42 2.79 6.29 -2.22
CA ILE A 42 1.86 5.22 -2.62
C ILE A 42 0.50 5.41 -1.93
N GLU A 43 0.46 5.62 -0.62
CA GLU A 43 -0.79 5.84 0.15
C GLU A 43 -1.56 7.09 -0.33
N MET A 44 -0.86 8.06 -0.93
CA MET A 44 -1.45 9.26 -1.53
C MET A 44 -1.80 9.10 -3.01
N GLY A 45 -1.54 7.94 -3.63
CA GLY A 45 -1.70 7.72 -5.07
C GLY A 45 -0.71 8.51 -5.96
N ASN A 46 0.35 9.09 -5.38
CA ASN A 46 1.38 9.88 -6.08
C ASN A 46 2.35 9.02 -6.91
N ARG A 47 2.47 7.72 -6.63
CA ARG A 47 3.38 6.83 -7.38
C ARG A 47 2.60 5.91 -8.32
N ASN A 48 3.18 5.71 -9.50
CA ASN A 48 2.93 4.50 -10.27
C ASN A 48 3.93 3.45 -9.78
N PHE A 49 3.44 2.30 -9.29
CA PHE A 49 4.26 1.22 -8.77
C PHE A 49 3.89 -0.10 -9.44
N GLY A 50 4.86 -1.00 -9.55
CA GLY A 50 4.67 -2.30 -10.21
C GLY A 50 4.06 -3.36 -9.28
N VAL A 51 3.72 -4.50 -9.88
CA VAL A 51 3.12 -5.65 -9.18
C VAL A 51 4.03 -6.15 -8.06
N ASP A 52 5.35 -6.20 -8.24
CA ASP A 52 6.29 -6.64 -7.19
C ASP A 52 6.22 -5.76 -5.92
N THR A 53 5.96 -4.46 -6.08
CA THR A 53 5.77 -3.56 -4.93
C THR A 53 4.44 -3.88 -4.25
N LEU A 54 3.39 -4.13 -5.03
CA LEU A 54 2.09 -4.53 -4.48
C LEU A 54 2.18 -5.87 -3.74
N THR A 55 2.89 -6.87 -4.29
CA THR A 55 3.13 -8.16 -3.66
C THR A 55 3.79 -7.99 -2.29
N LYS A 56 4.87 -7.21 -2.20
CA LYS A 56 5.53 -6.91 -0.91
C LYS A 56 4.58 -6.28 0.12
N ILE A 57 3.69 -5.40 -0.33
CA ILE A 57 2.70 -4.75 0.53
C ILE A 57 1.66 -5.75 1.03
N VAL A 58 1.10 -6.55 0.13
CA VAL A 58 0.09 -7.59 0.43
C VAL A 58 0.66 -8.63 1.39
N GLU A 59 1.84 -9.18 1.08
CA GLU A 59 2.57 -10.10 1.96
C GLU A 59 2.93 -9.46 3.30
N GLY A 60 3.31 -8.17 3.30
CA GLY A 60 3.60 -7.42 4.51
C GLY A 60 2.42 -7.27 5.46
N PHE A 61 1.19 -7.30 4.93
CA PHE A 61 -0.02 -7.34 5.75
C PHE A 61 -0.41 -8.75 6.19
N GLY A 62 0.22 -9.79 5.60
CA GLY A 62 -0.10 -11.19 5.88
C GLY A 62 -1.45 -11.64 5.31
N ILE A 63 -1.87 -11.05 4.19
CA ILE A 63 -3.15 -11.34 3.52
C ILE A 63 -2.92 -11.78 2.07
N THR A 64 -3.97 -12.31 1.45
CA THR A 64 -4.04 -12.66 0.03
C THR A 64 -4.42 -11.46 -0.84
N PHE A 65 -4.25 -11.57 -2.16
CA PHE A 65 -4.71 -10.54 -3.09
C PHE A 65 -6.24 -10.46 -3.12
N GLU A 66 -6.93 -11.60 -2.99
CA GLU A 66 -8.38 -11.68 -2.88
C GLU A 66 -8.88 -10.88 -1.67
N GLU A 67 -8.28 -11.07 -0.50
CA GLU A 67 -8.60 -10.28 0.70
C GLU A 67 -8.26 -8.81 0.52
N PHE A 68 -7.13 -8.49 -0.13
CA PHE A 68 -6.75 -7.11 -0.42
C PHE A 68 -7.82 -6.39 -1.26
N PHE A 69 -8.39 -7.05 -2.28
CA PHE A 69 -9.37 -6.46 -3.21
C PHE A 69 -10.84 -6.68 -2.82
N SER A 70 -11.15 -7.48 -1.81
CA SER A 70 -12.53 -7.85 -1.43
C SER A 70 -13.48 -6.67 -1.13
N ASP A 71 -12.95 -5.51 -0.73
CA ASP A 71 -13.74 -4.29 -0.41
C ASP A 71 -13.41 -3.10 -1.33
N MET A 72 -13.05 -3.35 -2.59
CA MET A 72 -12.66 -2.31 -3.57
C MET A 72 -13.62 -2.13 -4.73
#